data_AF-A0A9Q4L6F4-F1
#
_entry.id   AF-A0A9Q4L6F4-F1
#
_cell.length_a   1.000
_cell.length_b   1.000
_cell.length_c   1.000
_cell.angle_alpha   90.00
_cell.angle_beta   90.00
_cell.angle_gamma   90.00
#
_symmetry.space_group_name_H-M   'P 1'
#
loop_
_entity.id
_entity.type
_entity.pdbx_description
1 polymer ?
#
loop_
_entity_poly.entity_id
_entity_poly.type
_entity_poly.pdbx_seq_one_letter_code
_entity_poly.pdbx_strand_id
1 'polypeptide(L)' 'MSDRHLLFEIVDALETEGLGCNEYQLQRVIDVEALKHLVDSANDDLEVRFSIGEFRVLVTQSGVRILTNP' A
#
# COMPACT_ATOMS: atom_id res chain seq x y z
N MET A 1 -8.18 8.73 5.29
CA MET A 1 -8.58 8.00 4.06
C MET A 1 -10.05 8.28 3.73
N SER A 2 -10.35 9.21 2.82
CA SER A 2 -11.74 9.48 2.42
C SER A 2 -12.06 8.69 1.15
N ASP A 3 -12.89 7.64 1.24
CA ASP A 3 -13.53 6.84 0.17
C ASP A 3 -12.70 6.39 -1.06
N ARG A 4 -11.39 6.68 -1.14
CA ARG A 4 -10.49 6.08 -2.12
C ARG A 4 -10.18 4.67 -1.65
N HIS A 5 -10.48 3.70 -2.51
CA HIS A 5 -10.14 2.30 -2.29
C HIS A 5 -8.62 2.22 -2.05
N LEU A 6 -8.17 1.74 -0.88
CA LEU A 6 -6.75 1.60 -0.53
C LEU A 6 -5.95 0.91 -1.64
N LEU A 7 -6.60 -0.01 -2.36
CA LEU A 7 -6.11 -0.62 -3.59
C LEU A 7 -5.58 0.41 -4.61
N PHE A 8 -6.37 1.44 -4.94
CA PHE A 8 -5.98 2.44 -5.92
C PHE A 8 -4.81 3.27 -5.45
N GLU A 9 -4.72 3.60 -4.14
CA GLU A 9 -3.57 4.34 -3.62
C GLU A 9 -2.29 3.50 -3.69
N ILE A 10 -2.37 2.19 -3.42
CA ILE A 10 -1.24 1.28 -3.58
C ILE A 10 -0.83 1.20 -5.06
N VAL A 11 -1.79 1.01 -5.97
CA VAL A 11 -1.51 0.90 -7.41
C VAL A 11 -0.91 2.20 -7.95
N ASP A 12 -1.48 3.35 -7.62
CA ASP A 12 -1.00 4.68 -8.07
C ASP A 12 0.42 4.97 -7.57
N ALA A 13 0.71 4.61 -6.31
CA ALA A 13 2.06 4.75 -5.75
C ALA A 13 3.09 3.86 -6.46
N LEU A 14 2.72 2.64 -6.83
CA LEU A 14 3.60 1.71 -7.56
C LEU A 14 3.80 2.13 -9.02
N GLU A 15 2.74 2.58 -9.69
CA GLU A 15 2.81 3.05 -11.08
C GLU A 15 3.62 4.35 -11.20
N THR A 16 3.53 5.23 -10.20
CA THR A 16 4.36 6.44 -10.11
C THR A 16 5.86 6.10 -10.05
N GLU A 17 6.23 5.01 -9.35
CA GLU A 17 7.61 4.52 -9.27
C GLU A 17 8.00 3.63 -10.47
N GLY A 18 7.10 3.46 -11.44
CA GLY A 18 7.37 2.74 -12.68
C GLY A 18 7.06 1.24 -12.66
N LEU A 19 6.44 0.73 -11.58
CA LEU A 19 5.95 -0.66 -11.54
C LEU A 19 4.50 -0.71 -12.04
N GLY A 20 4.31 -1.22 -13.26
CA GLY A 20 2.99 -1.34 -13.86
C GLY A 20 2.11 -2.35 -13.12
N CYS A 21 0.80 -2.09 -13.05
CA CYS A 21 -0.18 -2.98 -12.42
C CYS A 21 -0.22 -4.42 -12.99
N ASN A 22 0.31 -4.64 -14.19
CA ASN A 22 0.41 -5.95 -14.83
C ASN A 22 1.67 -6.73 -14.41
N GLU A 23 2.63 -6.10 -13.73
CA GLU A 23 3.91 -6.70 -13.35
C GLU A 23 3.84 -7.42 -11.99
N TYR A 24 2.75 -7.25 -11.25
CA TYR A 24 2.54 -7.87 -9.95
C TYR A 24 1.08 -8.34 -9.78
N GLN A 25 0.86 -9.23 -8.81
CA GLN A 25 -0.48 -9.60 -8.35
C GLN A 25 -0.62 -9.23 -6.88
N LEU A 26 -1.23 -8.08 -6.60
CA LEU A 26 -1.31 -7.54 -5.24
C LEU A 26 -1.98 -8.52 -4.26
N GLN A 27 -3.03 -9.22 -4.71
CA GLN A 27 -3.73 -10.23 -3.90
C GLN A 27 -2.87 -11.44 -3.48
N ARG A 28 -1.70 -11.65 -4.11
CA ARG A 28 -0.74 -12.69 -3.67
C ARG A 28 0.15 -12.24 -2.53
N VAL A 29 0.29 -10.93 -2.36
CA VAL A 29 1.17 -10.32 -1.36
C VAL A 29 0.36 -9.92 -0.13
N ILE A 30 -0.83 -9.33 -0.34
CA ILE A 30 -1.65 -8.81 0.73
C ILE A 30 -3.13 -8.90 0.41
N ASP A 31 -3.92 -9.20 1.44
CA ASP A 31 -5.36 -8.99 1.41
C ASP A 31 -5.64 -7.50 1.66
N VAL A 32 -6.08 -6.80 0.61
CA VAL A 32 -6.28 -5.35 0.65
C VAL A 32 -7.45 -4.96 1.54
N GLU A 33 -8.49 -5.79 1.62
CA GLU A 33 -9.64 -5.52 2.49
C GLU A 33 -9.26 -5.71 3.95
N ALA A 34 -8.53 -6.78 4.27
CA ALA A 34 -8.01 -6.99 5.62
C ALA A 34 -7.03 -5.88 6.03
N LEU A 35 -6.18 -5.43 5.11
CA LEU A 35 -5.26 -4.31 5.34
C LEU A 35 -6.02 -3.00 5.60
N LYS A 36 -7.04 -2.71 4.80
CA LYS A 36 -7.89 -1.54 5.00
C LYS A 36 -8.56 -1.58 6.37
N HIS A 37 -9.18 -2.70 6.72
CA HIS A 37 -9.79 -2.86 8.04
C HIS A 37 -8.77 -2.69 9.18
N LEU A 38 -7.56 -3.20 9.01
CA LEU A 38 -6.48 -3.03 9.99
C LEU A 38 -6.13 -1.54 10.17
N VAL A 39 -5.89 -0.82 9.07
CA VAL A 39 -5.53 0.61 9.08
C VAL A 39 -6.66 1.47 9.65
N ASP A 40 -7.91 1.17 9.28
CA ASP A 40 -9.11 1.87 9.77
C ASP A 40 -9.37 1.60 11.26
N SER A 41 -8.99 0.42 11.77
CA SER A 41 -9.19 0.04 13.17
C SER A 41 -8.10 0.53 14.13
N ALA A 42 -6.94 0.87 13.59
CA ALA A 42 -5.79 1.26 14.39
C ALA A 42 -5.74 2.77 14.62
N ASN A 43 -5.11 3.18 15.73
CA ASN A 43 -4.83 4.59 15.99
C ASN A 43 -3.76 5.13 15.02
N ASP A 44 -3.55 6.44 15.03
CA ASP A 44 -2.70 7.20 14.09
C ASP A 44 -1.23 6.73 13.99
N ASP A 45 -0.75 5.91 14.93
CA ASP A 45 0.63 5.41 14.98
C ASP A 45 0.88 4.10 14.21
N LEU A 46 -0.15 3.48 13.60
CA LEU A 46 0.05 2.22 12.88
C LEU A 46 0.75 2.44 11.53
N GLU A 47 1.87 1.73 11.35
CA GLU A 47 2.57 1.60 10.08
C GLU A 47 2.56 0.15 9.61
N VAL A 48 1.99 -0.10 8.44
CA VAL A 48 2.10 -1.40 7.77
C VAL A 48 3.12 -1.32 6.65
N ARG A 49 4.12 -2.19 6.70
CA ARG A 49 5.21 -2.24 5.72
C ARG A 49 5.28 -3.61 5.08
N PHE A 50 5.31 -3.64 3.76
CA PHE A 50 5.45 -4.89 3.00
C PHE A 50 6.21 -4.64 1.70
N SER A 51 6.59 -5.72 1.01
CA SER A 51 7.37 -5.64 -0.21
C SER A 51 6.61 -6.22 -1.39
N ILE A 52 6.65 -5.53 -2.52
CA ILE A 52 6.15 -6.00 -3.82
C ILE A 52 7.34 -5.95 -4.78
N GLY A 53 7.92 -7.12 -5.07
CA GLY A 53 9.19 -7.18 -5.79
C GLY A 53 10.28 -6.44 -5.00
N GLU A 54 10.89 -5.44 -5.62
CA GLU A 54 11.95 -4.61 -5.03
C GLU A 54 11.40 -3.37 -4.28
N PHE A 55 10.10 -3.07 -4.43
CA PHE A 55 9.47 -1.89 -3.85
C PHE A 55 9.00 -2.16 -2.43
N ARG A 56 9.33 -1.27 -1.50
CA ARG A 56 8.80 -1.29 -0.13
C ARG A 56 7.63 -0.34 -0.02
N VAL A 57 6.45 -0.87 0.27
CA VAL A 57 5.23 -0.08 0.45
C VAL A 57 5.04 0.19 1.94
N LEU A 58 4.79 1.45 2.29
CA LEU A 58 4.36 1.89 3.61
C LEU A 58 2.91 2.37 3.52
N VAL A 59 2.05 1.80 4.36
CA VAL A 59 0.65 2.20 4.50
C VAL A 59 0.44 2.70 5.92
N THR A 60 -0.11 3.91 6.03
CA THR A 60 -0.55 4.52 7.30
C THR A 60 -1.95 5.08 7.11
N GLN A 61 -2.60 5.59 8.16
CA GLN A 61 -3.89 6.29 8.00
C GLN A 61 -3.80 7.55 7.09
N SER A 62 -2.60 8.12 6.94
CA SER A 62 -2.38 9.32 6.14
C SER A 62 -2.27 9.05 4.64
N GLY A 63 -2.05 7.79 4.23
CA GLY A 63 -1.90 7.43 2.82
C GLY A 63 -0.94 6.26 2.60
N VAL A 64 -0.62 6.03 1.33
CA VAL A 64 0.37 5.05 0.88
C VAL A 64 1.62 5.77 0.36
N ARG A 65 2.80 5.23 0.66
CA ARG A 65 4.09 5.73 0.15
C ARG A 65 5.01 4.57 -0.21
N ILE A 66 5.82 4.76 -1.26
CA ILE A 66 6.96 3.88 -1.53
C ILE A 66 8.16 4.39 -0.75
N LEU A 67 8.79 3.49 0.01
CA LEU A 67 10.02 3.78 0.75
C LEU A 67 11.19 3.57 -0.19
N THR A 68 11.83 4.66 -0.60
CA THR A 68 13.16 4.60 -1.19
C THR A 68 14.15 4.26 -0.08
N ASN A 69 14.93 3.19 -0.27
CA ASN A 69 16.03 2.90 0.65
C ASN A 69 17.07 4.04 0.50
N PRO A 70 17.64 4.57 1.60
CA PRO A 70 18.72 5.56 1.51
C PRO A 70 19.96 4.99 0.85
#